data_AF-A0A6H1K4P7-F1
#
_entry.id   AF-A0A6H1K4P7-F1
#
_cell.length_a   1.000
_cell.length_b   1.000
_cell.length_c   1.000
_cell.angle_alpha   90.00
_cell.angle_beta   90.00
_cell.angle_gamma   90.00
#
_symmetry.space_group_name_H-M   'P 1'
#
loop_
_entity.id
_entity.type
_entity.pdbx_description
1 polymer ?
#
loop_
_entity_poly.entity_id
_entity_poly.type
_entity_poly.pdbx_seq_one_letter_code
_entity_poly.pdbx_strand_id
1 'polypeptide(L)'
;MPDNPFWTLPMDHMTTGSGTRYELTVLQPPFTVSTAGLPPNDPAQAAAFARSLDTIDDVLEDLGTCKQRDTHTVNTRADLDVVQVGVWGNLMSISEPAFADDGNDMPLLAEATRLRKRFPDARIVGRVEVHCGAEHTEDLVWLPDGTMFHACGWPGDEPFVVAGDPQAVMTALGITAELLDELEVYFDLDDEPDQNDWGALATVCLGDADPWGRSDLDASILRVRHSESATSHMESLYFITG
;
A
#
# COMPACT_ATOMS: atom_id res chain seq x y z
N MET A 1 -17.21 -17.64 -19.43
CA MET A 1 -17.54 -18.24 -18.11
C MET A 1 -18.46 -17.27 -17.42
N PRO A 2 -19.34 -17.66 -16.47
CA PRO A 2 -20.08 -16.64 -15.75
C PRO A 2 -19.07 -15.87 -14.89
N ASP A 3 -18.99 -14.58 -15.15
CA ASP A 3 -18.27 -13.56 -14.38
C ASP A 3 -18.85 -13.55 -12.97
N ASN A 4 -18.36 -14.42 -12.09
CA ASN A 4 -18.68 -14.35 -10.68
C ASN A 4 -17.49 -13.69 -9.97
N PRO A 5 -17.54 -12.37 -9.71
CA PRO A 5 -16.44 -11.66 -9.06
C PRO A 5 -16.46 -11.83 -7.53
N PHE A 6 -17.09 -12.89 -7.01
CA PHE A 6 -17.38 -13.17 -5.59
C PHE A 6 -18.27 -12.14 -4.88
N TRP A 7 -18.40 -10.92 -5.41
CA TRP A 7 -19.27 -9.86 -4.88
C TRP A 7 -20.74 -10.30 -4.85
N THR A 8 -21.42 -9.99 -3.76
CA THR A 8 -22.86 -10.08 -3.56
C THR A 8 -23.59 -8.78 -3.93
N LEU A 9 -22.85 -7.68 -4.03
CA LEU A 9 -23.36 -6.34 -4.34
C LEU A 9 -23.23 -5.95 -5.83
N PRO A 10 -24.17 -5.16 -6.38
CA PRO A 10 -24.11 -4.70 -7.76
C PRO A 10 -23.01 -3.64 -7.96
N MET A 11 -22.61 -3.46 -9.22
CA MET A 11 -21.44 -2.63 -9.55
C MET A 11 -21.55 -1.16 -9.15
N ASP A 12 -22.76 -0.61 -9.23
CA ASP A 12 -23.11 0.77 -8.94
C ASP A 12 -23.45 1.02 -7.46
N HIS A 13 -23.31 -0.01 -6.60
CA HIS A 13 -23.52 0.16 -5.18
C HIS A 13 -22.46 1.11 -4.60
N MET A 14 -22.90 2.12 -3.85
CA MET A 14 -22.02 3.14 -3.28
C MET A 14 -21.26 2.59 -2.09
N THR A 15 -19.98 2.88 -2.00
CA THR A 15 -19.18 2.61 -0.79
C THR A 15 -19.60 3.56 0.33
N THR A 16 -19.53 3.09 1.57
CA THR A 16 -19.61 3.94 2.78
C THR A 16 -18.23 4.30 3.31
N GLY A 17 -17.21 3.53 2.93
CA GLY A 17 -15.80 3.78 3.22
C GLY A 17 -15.10 4.64 2.18
N SER A 18 -14.03 5.30 2.60
CA SER A 18 -13.12 6.06 1.73
C SER A 18 -11.67 5.88 2.20
N GLY A 19 -10.68 6.23 1.41
CA GLY A 19 -9.28 6.21 1.83
C GLY A 19 -8.40 6.97 0.85
N THR A 20 -7.20 7.29 1.31
CA THR A 20 -6.25 8.11 0.54
C THR A 20 -5.02 7.31 0.11
N ARG A 21 -4.73 6.18 0.76
CA ARG A 21 -3.57 5.32 0.50
C ARG A 21 -3.93 3.84 0.60
N TYR A 22 -3.45 3.08 -0.36
CA TYR A 22 -3.60 1.62 -0.43
C TYR A 22 -2.33 0.96 -0.97
N GLU A 23 -1.18 1.46 -0.55
CA GLU A 23 0.06 1.38 -1.29
C GLU A 23 0.97 0.27 -0.78
N LEU A 24 1.57 -0.49 -1.70
CA LEU A 24 2.62 -1.45 -1.40
C LEU A 24 3.72 -1.35 -2.46
N THR A 25 4.95 -1.18 -1.99
CA THR A 25 6.14 -0.95 -2.82
C THR A 25 7.21 -1.99 -2.53
N VAL A 26 7.78 -2.56 -3.59
CA VAL A 26 8.92 -3.47 -3.57
C VAL A 26 10.05 -2.83 -4.34
N LEU A 27 11.09 -2.41 -3.64
CA LEU A 27 12.32 -1.88 -4.21
C LEU A 27 13.42 -2.94 -4.11
N GLN A 28 13.85 -3.48 -5.24
CA GLN A 28 14.97 -4.42 -5.32
C GLN A 28 16.32 -3.67 -5.38
N PRO A 29 17.45 -4.28 -4.99
CA PRO A 29 18.76 -3.63 -5.15
C PRO A 29 19.07 -3.33 -6.64
N PRO A 30 19.83 -2.27 -6.94
CA PRO A 30 20.45 -1.32 -6.00
C PRO A 30 19.44 -0.30 -5.42
N PHE A 31 19.66 0.13 -4.17
CA PHE A 31 18.77 1.08 -3.47
C PHE A 31 19.07 2.56 -3.73
N THR A 32 20.11 2.88 -4.49
CA THR A 32 20.53 4.25 -4.81
C THR A 32 19.73 4.86 -5.97
N VAL A 33 18.47 4.44 -6.11
CA VAL A 33 17.63 4.80 -7.26
C VAL A 33 16.82 6.03 -6.90
N SER A 34 16.81 7.00 -7.82
CA SER A 34 15.90 8.14 -7.78
C SER A 34 14.82 7.94 -8.83
N THR A 35 13.58 8.29 -8.50
CA THR A 35 12.44 8.21 -9.43
C THR A 35 12.68 8.94 -10.75
N ALA A 36 13.43 10.05 -10.73
CA ALA A 36 13.78 10.81 -11.93
C ALA A 36 14.63 10.03 -12.96
N GLY A 37 15.32 8.97 -12.53
CA GLY A 37 16.18 8.13 -13.37
C GLY A 37 15.56 6.78 -13.75
N LEU A 38 14.32 6.53 -13.35
CA LEU A 38 13.64 5.27 -13.62
C LEU A 38 13.29 5.10 -15.11
N PRO A 39 13.32 3.87 -15.64
CA PRO A 39 12.79 3.60 -16.97
C PRO A 39 11.26 3.83 -16.99
N PRO A 40 10.65 3.98 -18.17
CA PRO A 40 9.20 3.97 -18.29
C PRO A 40 8.58 2.71 -17.69
N ASN A 41 7.31 2.81 -17.28
CA ASN A 41 6.54 1.67 -16.80
C ASN A 41 6.55 0.52 -17.83
N ASP A 42 6.70 -0.71 -17.35
CA ASP A 42 6.50 -1.94 -18.13
C ASP A 42 5.11 -2.52 -17.82
N PRO A 43 4.09 -2.30 -18.67
CA PRO A 43 2.72 -2.75 -18.40
C PRO A 43 2.59 -4.27 -18.29
N ALA A 44 3.42 -5.02 -19.02
CA ALA A 44 3.38 -6.48 -18.98
C ALA A 44 3.89 -7.00 -17.63
N GLN A 45 4.98 -6.42 -17.12
CA GLN A 45 5.48 -6.74 -15.78
C GLN A 45 4.55 -6.21 -14.69
N ALA A 46 3.92 -5.05 -14.87
CA ALA A 46 2.94 -4.50 -13.94
C ALA A 46 1.73 -5.42 -13.78
N ALA A 47 1.16 -5.92 -14.89
CA ALA A 47 0.09 -6.90 -14.83
C ALA A 47 0.56 -8.26 -14.27
N ALA A 48 1.81 -8.66 -14.48
CA ALA A 48 2.37 -9.87 -13.89
C ALA A 48 2.60 -9.73 -12.36
N PHE A 49 2.97 -8.54 -11.91
CA PHE A 49 3.12 -8.20 -10.49
C PHE A 49 1.76 -8.20 -9.79
N ALA A 50 0.74 -7.55 -10.37
CA ALA A 50 -0.63 -7.58 -9.84
C ALA A 50 -1.16 -9.02 -9.70
N ARG A 51 -1.04 -9.86 -10.75
CA ARG A 51 -1.43 -11.29 -10.69
C ARG A 51 -0.64 -12.12 -9.68
N SER A 52 0.42 -11.58 -9.10
CA SER A 52 1.24 -12.31 -8.15
C SER A 52 0.83 -12.16 -6.70
N LEU A 53 -0.09 -11.23 -6.42
CA LEU A 53 -0.61 -10.96 -5.09
C LEU A 53 -1.75 -11.91 -4.78
N ASP A 54 -1.86 -12.33 -3.52
CA ASP A 54 -2.87 -13.30 -3.07
C ASP A 54 -4.28 -12.68 -2.97
N THR A 55 -4.33 -11.35 -2.92
CA THR A 55 -5.55 -10.54 -2.99
C THR A 55 -6.16 -10.50 -4.40
N ILE A 56 -5.41 -10.86 -5.44
CA ILE A 56 -5.82 -10.79 -6.85
C ILE A 56 -5.85 -12.20 -7.45
N ASP A 57 -7.03 -12.64 -7.87
CA ASP A 57 -7.21 -13.95 -8.53
C ASP A 57 -6.98 -13.86 -10.05
N ASP A 58 -7.41 -12.78 -10.71
CA ASP A 58 -7.09 -12.53 -12.12
C ASP A 58 -7.10 -11.03 -12.47
N VAL A 59 -6.35 -10.66 -13.51
CA VAL A 59 -6.42 -9.33 -14.13
C VAL A 59 -7.30 -9.44 -15.37
N LEU A 60 -8.44 -8.77 -15.33
CA LEU A 60 -9.53 -8.88 -16.31
C LEU A 60 -9.37 -7.92 -17.49
N GLU A 61 -8.94 -6.69 -17.23
CA GLU A 61 -8.88 -5.62 -18.23
C GLU A 61 -7.74 -4.64 -17.92
N ASP A 62 -7.08 -4.16 -18.97
CA ASP A 62 -6.17 -3.01 -18.91
C ASP A 62 -6.96 -1.76 -19.29
N LEU A 63 -7.12 -0.84 -18.33
CA LEU A 63 -7.88 0.41 -18.48
C LEU A 63 -7.00 1.57 -18.98
N GLY A 64 -5.73 1.31 -19.30
CA GLY A 64 -4.76 2.28 -19.79
C GLY A 64 -3.79 2.74 -18.71
N THR A 65 -3.32 3.98 -18.84
CA THR A 65 -2.28 4.55 -17.97
C THR A 65 -2.76 5.80 -17.25
N CYS A 66 -2.33 5.99 -16.01
CA CYS A 66 -2.52 7.21 -15.22
C CYS A 66 -1.17 7.79 -14.79
N LYS A 67 -1.16 9.01 -14.22
CA LYS A 67 0.01 9.49 -13.49
C LYS A 67 0.07 8.84 -12.12
N GLN A 68 1.27 8.54 -11.64
CA GLN A 68 1.44 7.89 -10.35
C GLN A 68 0.91 8.74 -9.18
N ARG A 69 0.87 10.06 -9.33
CA ARG A 69 0.24 10.99 -8.38
C ARG A 69 -1.29 10.95 -8.35
N ASP A 70 -1.94 10.37 -9.36
CA ASP A 70 -3.39 10.40 -9.47
C ASP A 70 -3.95 9.38 -8.47
N THR A 71 -4.55 9.84 -7.37
CA THR A 71 -5.10 8.96 -6.34
C THR A 71 -6.35 8.25 -6.82
N HIS A 72 -6.39 6.93 -6.67
CA HIS A 72 -7.59 6.14 -6.91
C HIS A 72 -8.63 6.39 -5.82
N THR A 73 -9.83 6.83 -6.20
CA THR A 73 -10.94 7.07 -5.26
C THR A 73 -11.97 5.96 -5.37
N VAL A 74 -12.36 5.38 -4.24
CA VAL A 74 -13.34 4.29 -4.16
C VAL A 74 -14.72 4.85 -3.82
N ASN A 75 -15.55 5.12 -4.83
CA ASN A 75 -16.90 5.68 -4.64
C ASN A 75 -18.01 4.62 -4.79
N THR A 76 -17.74 3.61 -5.60
CA THR A 76 -18.65 2.51 -5.92
C THR A 76 -17.93 1.19 -5.74
N ARG A 77 -18.70 0.12 -5.63
CA ARG A 77 -18.17 -1.24 -5.67
C ARG A 77 -17.28 -1.47 -6.88
N ALA A 78 -17.59 -0.88 -8.03
CA ALA A 78 -16.75 -1.01 -9.23
C ALA A 78 -15.37 -0.39 -9.15
N ASP A 79 -15.21 0.61 -8.29
CA ASP A 79 -13.91 1.20 -8.05
C ASP A 79 -13.04 0.27 -7.20
N LEU A 80 -13.62 -0.62 -6.38
CA LEU A 80 -12.86 -1.58 -5.58
C LEU A 80 -12.15 -2.64 -6.44
N ASP A 81 -12.64 -2.93 -7.65
CA ASP A 81 -11.98 -3.85 -8.61
C ASP A 81 -10.83 -3.18 -9.39
N VAL A 82 -10.54 -1.90 -9.14
CA VAL A 82 -9.53 -1.15 -9.91
C VAL A 82 -8.29 -0.98 -9.06
N VAL A 83 -7.16 -1.39 -9.63
CA VAL A 83 -5.83 -1.21 -9.03
C VAL A 83 -4.94 -0.38 -9.94
N GLN A 84 -4.07 0.40 -9.31
CA GLN A 84 -3.00 1.13 -10.00
C GLN A 84 -1.68 0.42 -9.73
N VAL A 85 -0.96 0.03 -10.77
CA VAL A 85 0.29 -0.73 -10.64
C VAL A 85 1.36 -0.21 -11.60
N GLY A 86 2.58 -0.06 -11.09
CA GLY A 86 3.73 0.39 -11.85
C GLY A 86 4.94 -0.50 -11.64
N VAL A 87 5.69 -0.75 -12.72
CA VAL A 87 6.99 -1.43 -12.69
C VAL A 87 7.98 -0.62 -13.50
N TRP A 88 8.93 -0.02 -12.79
CA TRP A 88 9.97 0.83 -13.37
C TRP A 88 11.34 0.23 -13.06
N GLY A 89 11.75 -0.78 -13.82
CA GLY A 89 13.02 -1.47 -13.59
C GLY A 89 13.01 -2.30 -12.30
N ASN A 90 13.77 -1.86 -11.29
CA ASN A 90 13.88 -2.57 -10.00
C ASN A 90 12.86 -2.11 -8.94
N LEU A 91 12.01 -1.12 -9.27
CA LEU A 91 10.93 -0.62 -8.42
C LEU A 91 9.59 -1.13 -8.93
N MET A 92 8.81 -1.75 -8.06
CA MET A 92 7.45 -2.20 -8.32
C MET A 92 6.52 -1.64 -7.25
N SER A 93 5.38 -1.09 -7.63
CA SER A 93 4.42 -0.52 -6.69
C SER A 93 2.99 -0.77 -7.14
N ILE A 94 2.09 -0.96 -6.19
CA ILE A 94 0.67 -1.15 -6.42
C ILE A 94 -0.16 -0.40 -5.38
N SER A 95 -1.29 0.17 -5.80
CA SER A 95 -2.34 0.71 -4.96
C SER A 95 -3.57 -0.19 -5.10
N GLU A 96 -3.95 -0.88 -4.02
CA GLU A 96 -5.01 -1.89 -4.02
C GLU A 96 -5.94 -1.76 -2.79
N PRO A 97 -7.23 -1.41 -2.97
CA PRO A 97 -8.18 -1.23 -1.86
C PRO A 97 -8.34 -2.42 -0.92
N ALA A 98 -8.00 -3.64 -1.37
CA ALA A 98 -8.03 -4.86 -0.58
C ALA A 98 -6.96 -4.91 0.54
N PHE A 99 -6.00 -3.98 0.57
CA PHE A 99 -5.07 -3.83 1.70
C PHE A 99 -5.67 -3.07 2.88
N ALA A 100 -6.85 -2.48 2.74
CA ALA A 100 -7.54 -1.83 3.85
C ALA A 100 -8.05 -2.84 4.88
N ASP A 101 -8.10 -2.42 6.14
CA ASP A 101 -8.56 -3.24 7.27
C ASP A 101 -9.30 -2.38 8.30
N ASP A 102 -10.06 -3.04 9.18
CA ASP A 102 -10.68 -2.46 10.37
C ASP A 102 -10.02 -2.96 11.68
N GLY A 103 -8.78 -3.46 11.58
CA GLY A 103 -7.93 -3.89 12.69
C GLY A 103 -8.01 -5.39 13.01
N ASN A 104 -8.65 -6.21 12.17
CA ASN A 104 -8.87 -7.63 12.45
C ASN A 104 -7.92 -8.58 11.70
N ASP A 105 -7.49 -8.24 10.49
CA ASP A 105 -6.87 -9.22 9.57
C ASP A 105 -5.49 -8.81 9.01
N MET A 106 -5.11 -7.53 9.07
CA MET A 106 -3.81 -6.99 8.63
C MET A 106 -3.38 -7.47 7.22
N PRO A 107 -4.22 -7.27 6.18
CA PRO A 107 -3.99 -7.79 4.84
C PRO A 107 -2.71 -7.22 4.19
N LEU A 108 -2.31 -5.99 4.52
CA LEU A 108 -1.06 -5.41 4.03
C LEU A 108 0.16 -6.18 4.57
N LEU A 109 0.21 -6.45 5.89
CA LEU A 109 1.28 -7.26 6.49
C LEU A 109 1.32 -8.68 5.92
N ALA A 110 0.15 -9.28 5.70
CA ALA A 110 0.05 -10.61 5.09
C ALA A 110 0.67 -10.64 3.68
N GLU A 111 0.36 -9.65 2.84
CA GLU A 111 0.92 -9.55 1.49
C GLU A 111 2.42 -9.20 1.50
N ALA A 112 2.85 -8.26 2.35
CA ALA A 112 4.25 -7.94 2.53
C ALA A 112 5.08 -9.16 2.98
N THR A 113 4.52 -10.03 3.83
CA THR A 113 5.16 -11.29 4.24
C THR A 113 5.36 -12.26 3.09
N ARG A 114 4.41 -12.34 2.15
CA ARG A 114 4.54 -13.15 0.93
C ARG A 114 5.59 -12.57 -0.01
N LEU A 115 5.55 -11.26 -0.23
CA LEU A 115 6.54 -10.56 -1.04
C LEU A 115 7.95 -10.67 -0.46
N ARG A 116 8.11 -10.65 0.87
CA ARG A 116 9.40 -10.86 1.53
C ARG A 116 10.00 -12.22 1.17
N LYS A 117 9.20 -13.29 1.15
CA LYS A 117 9.66 -14.64 0.75
C LYS A 117 10.06 -14.70 -0.72
N ARG A 118 9.34 -13.96 -1.58
CA ARG A 118 9.57 -13.94 -3.03
C ARG A 118 10.79 -13.10 -3.42
N PHE A 119 10.98 -11.97 -2.77
CA PHE A 119 12.01 -11.00 -3.08
C PHE A 119 12.91 -10.76 -1.88
N PRO A 120 13.63 -11.76 -1.31
CA PRO A 120 14.29 -11.66 0.01
C PRO A 120 15.28 -10.51 0.16
N ASP A 121 15.85 -10.01 -0.93
CA ASP A 121 16.81 -8.91 -0.92
C ASP A 121 16.17 -7.52 -1.12
N ALA A 122 14.84 -7.42 -1.28
CA ALA A 122 14.16 -6.15 -1.48
C ALA A 122 13.95 -5.35 -0.18
N ARG A 123 13.80 -4.03 -0.31
CA ARG A 123 13.11 -3.19 0.66
C ARG A 123 11.63 -3.21 0.32
N ILE A 124 10.77 -3.50 1.29
CA ILE A 124 9.32 -3.53 1.12
C ILE A 124 8.73 -2.44 2.02
N VAL A 125 7.87 -1.59 1.46
CA VAL A 125 7.21 -0.51 2.19
C VAL A 125 5.73 -0.54 1.85
N GLY A 126 4.88 -0.58 2.88
CA GLY A 126 3.43 -0.56 2.74
C GLY A 126 2.84 0.60 3.53
N ARG A 127 1.78 1.22 3.00
CA ARG A 127 1.05 2.33 3.61
C ARG A 127 -0.42 2.25 3.26
N VAL A 128 -1.28 2.19 4.27
CA VAL A 128 -2.72 2.11 4.09
C VAL A 128 -3.38 3.12 5.03
N GLU A 129 -4.31 3.90 4.50
CA GLU A 129 -5.15 4.81 5.25
C GLU A 129 -6.58 4.69 4.74
N VAL A 130 -7.49 4.30 5.63
CA VAL A 130 -8.89 4.08 5.31
C VAL A 130 -9.79 4.65 6.40
N HIS A 131 -10.94 5.18 5.99
CA HIS A 131 -12.00 5.67 6.82
C HIS A 131 -13.29 4.92 6.52
N CYS A 132 -13.62 3.94 7.36
CA CYS A 132 -14.83 3.11 7.27
C CYS A 132 -15.64 3.18 8.57
N GLY A 133 -15.98 4.41 8.98
CA GLY A 133 -16.65 4.71 10.25
C GLY A 133 -15.69 5.24 11.33
N ALA A 134 -14.44 4.79 11.30
CA ALA A 134 -13.31 5.38 12.01
C ALA A 134 -12.07 5.32 11.09
N GLU A 135 -11.11 6.22 11.32
CA GLU A 135 -9.83 6.20 10.61
C GLU A 135 -8.97 5.04 11.12
N HIS A 136 -8.46 4.22 10.21
CA HIS A 136 -7.56 3.12 10.50
C HIS A 136 -6.37 3.18 9.54
N THR A 137 -5.17 2.95 10.08
CA THR A 137 -3.91 2.94 9.33
C THR A 137 -3.17 1.64 9.51
N GLU A 138 -2.49 1.20 8.46
CA GLU A 138 -1.52 0.10 8.52
C GLU A 138 -0.28 0.47 7.69
N ASP A 139 0.87 0.57 8.36
CA ASP A 139 2.13 0.98 7.76
C ASP A 139 3.24 -0.01 8.10
N LEU A 140 4.13 -0.28 7.14
CA LEU A 140 5.29 -1.12 7.39
C LEU A 140 6.50 -0.74 6.54
N VAL A 141 7.67 -1.04 7.09
CA VAL A 141 8.94 -1.02 6.38
C VAL A 141 9.68 -2.30 6.71
N TRP A 142 10.13 -3.01 5.68
CA TRP A 142 10.92 -4.23 5.82
C TRP A 142 12.20 -4.15 4.99
N LEU A 143 13.34 -4.13 5.65
CA LEU A 143 14.66 -4.06 5.04
C LEU A 143 15.17 -5.46 4.62
N PRO A 144 16.14 -5.53 3.69
CA PRO A 144 16.71 -6.80 3.19
C PRO A 144 17.35 -7.68 4.27
N ASP A 145 17.88 -7.08 5.33
CA ASP A 145 18.53 -7.81 6.44
C ASP A 145 17.52 -8.37 7.46
N GLY A 146 16.22 -8.13 7.25
CA GLY A 146 15.14 -8.55 8.11
C GLY A 146 14.70 -7.48 9.13
N THR A 147 15.45 -6.38 9.29
CA THR A 147 15.07 -5.25 10.13
C THR A 147 13.75 -4.66 9.63
N MET A 148 12.79 -4.41 10.52
CA MET A 148 11.46 -3.97 10.12
C MET A 148 10.71 -3.25 11.24
N PHE A 149 9.69 -2.46 10.87
CA PHE A 149 8.58 -2.11 11.75
C PHE A 149 7.24 -2.31 11.03
N HIS A 150 6.19 -2.56 11.81
CA HIS A 150 4.80 -2.59 11.40
C HIS A 150 3.99 -1.84 12.44
N ALA A 151 3.15 -0.91 12.01
CA ALA A 151 2.33 -0.04 12.83
C ALA A 151 0.90 -0.12 12.32
N CYS A 152 -0.06 -0.40 13.21
CA CYS A 152 -1.45 -0.65 12.83
C CYS A 152 -2.41 -0.21 13.94
N GLY A 153 -3.48 0.51 13.59
CA GLY A 153 -4.51 0.90 14.54
C GLY A 153 -5.25 2.18 14.16
N TRP A 154 -5.88 2.80 15.15
CA TRP A 154 -6.65 4.04 15.02
C TRP A 154 -5.80 5.25 15.47
N PRO A 155 -5.41 6.17 14.57
CA PRO A 155 -4.69 7.37 14.99
C PRO A 155 -5.46 8.17 16.06
N GLY A 156 -4.78 8.52 17.15
CA GLY A 156 -5.36 9.20 18.31
C GLY A 156 -6.31 8.38 19.18
N ASP A 157 -6.40 7.05 18.98
CA ASP A 157 -7.24 6.16 19.78
C ASP A 157 -6.59 4.78 20.00
N GLU A 158 -7.08 4.03 20.99
CA GLU A 158 -6.62 2.66 21.27
C GLU A 158 -7.58 1.61 20.69
N PRO A 159 -7.07 0.45 20.22
CA PRO A 159 -5.67 0.04 20.28
C PRO A 159 -4.84 0.49 19.07
N PHE A 160 -3.59 0.86 19.33
CA PHE A 160 -2.57 1.06 18.30
C PHE A 160 -1.36 0.19 18.61
N VAL A 161 -0.95 -0.64 17.64
CA VAL A 161 0.07 -1.68 17.84
C VAL A 161 1.26 -1.40 16.94
N VAL A 162 2.45 -1.39 17.56
CA VAL A 162 3.73 -1.34 16.85
C VAL A 162 4.51 -2.61 17.12
N ALA A 163 4.92 -3.29 16.06
CA ALA A 163 5.78 -4.45 16.08
C ALA A 163 7.10 -4.17 15.36
N GLY A 164 8.16 -4.89 15.75
CA GLY A 164 9.51 -4.71 15.20
C GLY A 164 10.32 -3.62 15.92
N ASP A 165 11.26 -3.01 15.20
CA ASP A 165 12.19 -2.02 15.73
C ASP A 165 12.29 -0.81 14.77
N PRO A 166 11.41 0.20 14.92
CA PRO A 166 11.45 1.42 14.12
C PRO A 166 12.79 2.16 14.21
N GLN A 167 13.41 2.19 15.41
CA GLN A 167 14.69 2.86 15.61
C GLN A 167 15.80 2.18 14.80
N ALA A 168 15.81 0.85 14.73
CA ALA A 168 16.76 0.11 13.90
C ALA A 168 16.53 0.37 12.41
N VAL A 169 15.27 0.45 11.94
CA VAL A 169 14.95 0.84 10.55
C VAL A 169 15.49 2.23 10.24
N MET A 170 15.18 3.22 11.09
CA MET A 170 15.65 4.60 10.92
C MET A 170 17.18 4.66 10.88
N THR A 171 17.85 3.97 11.81
CA THR A 171 19.32 3.91 11.89
C THR A 171 19.93 3.28 10.63
N ALA A 172 19.36 2.17 10.14
CA ALA A 172 19.84 1.49 8.95
C ALA A 172 19.71 2.33 7.67
N LEU A 173 18.72 3.22 7.62
CA LEU A 173 18.48 4.13 6.51
C LEU A 173 19.13 5.51 6.69
N GLY A 174 19.76 5.76 7.84
CA GLY A 174 20.35 7.07 8.16
C GLY A 174 19.32 8.16 8.37
N ILE A 175 18.09 7.82 8.77
CA ILE A 175 17.03 8.76 9.08
C ILE A 175 17.30 9.34 10.48
N THR A 176 17.48 10.65 10.55
CA THR A 176 17.71 11.40 11.79
C THR A 176 16.53 12.32 12.10
N ALA A 177 16.41 12.78 13.34
CA ALA A 177 15.42 13.81 13.70
C ALA A 177 15.58 15.09 12.88
N GLU A 178 16.82 15.46 12.54
CA GLU A 178 17.12 16.62 11.68
C GLU A 178 16.55 16.43 10.27
N LEU A 179 16.67 15.23 9.69
CA LEU A 179 16.07 14.92 8.39
C LEU A 179 14.54 14.95 8.44
N LEU A 180 13.95 14.43 9.53
CA LEU A 180 12.50 14.46 9.70
C LEU A 180 11.97 15.91 9.79
N ASP A 181 12.65 16.77 10.55
CA ASP A 181 12.33 18.21 10.63
C ASP A 181 12.48 18.91 9.28
N GLU A 182 13.56 18.63 8.53
CA GLU A 182 13.76 19.16 7.16
C GLU A 182 12.65 18.75 6.19
N LEU A 183 12.05 17.58 6.40
CA LEU A 183 10.94 17.05 5.60
C LEU A 183 9.56 17.41 6.17
N GLU A 184 9.50 18.22 7.22
CA GLU A 184 8.26 18.59 7.94
C GLU A 184 7.46 17.37 8.44
N VAL A 185 8.16 16.28 8.80
CA VAL A 185 7.56 15.06 9.35
C VAL A 185 7.61 15.12 10.88
N TYR A 186 6.43 15.22 11.51
CA TYR A 186 6.30 15.13 12.96
C TYR A 186 6.29 13.66 13.39
N PHE A 187 7.43 13.18 13.90
CA PHE A 187 7.59 11.81 14.35
C PHE A 187 8.62 11.73 15.48
N ASP A 188 8.22 11.18 16.61
CA ASP A 188 9.08 10.93 17.78
C ASP A 188 8.75 9.57 18.38
N LEU A 189 9.76 8.70 18.54
CA LEU A 189 9.56 7.37 19.13
C LEU A 189 9.28 7.42 20.64
N ASP A 190 9.51 8.56 21.29
CA ASP A 190 9.13 8.79 22.67
C ASP A 190 7.65 9.22 22.83
N ASP A 191 6.97 9.61 21.75
CA ASP A 191 5.52 9.89 21.73
C ASP A 191 4.70 8.59 21.75
N GLU A 192 3.43 8.68 22.16
CA GLU A 192 2.52 7.54 22.11
C GLU A 192 2.34 7.07 20.65
N PRO A 193 2.31 5.74 20.37
CA PRO A 193 2.26 5.23 19.01
C PRO A 193 1.11 5.77 18.16
N ASP A 194 -0.07 5.96 18.73
CA ASP A 194 -1.27 6.48 18.06
C ASP A 194 -1.17 7.97 17.69
N GLN A 195 -0.16 8.69 18.22
CA GLN A 195 0.07 10.11 17.95
C GLN A 195 1.12 10.34 16.86
N ASN A 196 1.81 9.30 16.41
CA ASN A 196 2.84 9.36 15.39
C ASN A 196 2.28 9.16 13.96
N ASP A 197 2.86 9.87 12.98
CA ASP A 197 2.57 9.64 11.56
C ASP A 197 3.48 8.55 10.97
N TRP A 198 3.09 7.29 11.17
CA TRP A 198 3.82 6.13 10.68
C TRP A 198 3.89 6.05 9.16
N GLY A 199 2.84 6.49 8.46
CA GLY A 199 2.82 6.58 7.00
C GLY A 199 3.81 7.60 6.45
N ALA A 200 4.03 8.73 7.15
CA ALA A 200 5.08 9.68 6.83
C ALA A 200 6.46 9.08 7.09
N LEU A 201 6.70 8.37 8.20
CA LEU A 201 7.97 7.67 8.39
C LEU A 201 8.22 6.64 7.27
N ALA A 202 7.22 5.86 6.89
CA ALA A 202 7.32 4.90 5.79
C ALA A 202 7.67 5.58 4.45
N THR A 203 7.12 6.78 4.21
CA THR A 203 7.47 7.66 3.08
C THR A 203 8.93 8.05 3.08
N VAL A 204 9.44 8.53 4.22
CA VAL A 204 10.86 8.87 4.38
C VAL A 204 11.75 7.64 4.16
N CYS A 205 11.29 6.44 4.56
CA CYS A 205 12.02 5.19 4.35
C CYS A 205 12.15 4.78 2.87
N LEU A 206 11.30 5.28 1.97
CA LEU A 206 11.50 5.14 0.51
C LEU A 206 12.44 6.22 -0.05
N GLY A 207 12.41 7.43 0.52
CA GLY A 207 13.26 8.55 0.10
C GLY A 207 13.06 8.89 -1.38
N ASP A 208 14.15 9.15 -2.11
CA ASP A 208 14.10 9.49 -3.54
C ASP A 208 13.52 8.38 -4.45
N ALA A 209 13.40 7.15 -3.92
CA ALA A 209 12.81 6.03 -4.62
C ALA A 209 11.29 5.96 -4.47
N ASP A 210 10.65 6.82 -3.67
CA ASP A 210 9.20 6.83 -3.49
C ASP A 210 8.49 7.20 -4.80
N PRO A 211 7.75 6.26 -5.43
CA PRO A 211 7.04 6.56 -6.66
C PRO A 211 5.75 7.34 -6.41
N TRP A 212 5.21 7.33 -5.20
CA TRP A 212 3.90 7.88 -4.91
C TRP A 212 3.92 9.42 -4.91
N GLY A 213 2.85 10.05 -5.41
CA GLY A 213 2.79 11.50 -5.61
C GLY A 213 3.61 12.03 -6.81
N ARG A 214 4.28 11.16 -7.58
CA ARG A 214 5.10 11.56 -8.74
C ARG A 214 4.28 11.81 -10.00
N SER A 215 4.47 12.97 -10.62
CA SER A 215 3.79 13.35 -11.88
C SER A 215 4.55 12.92 -13.15
N ASP A 216 5.83 12.61 -12.98
CA ASP A 216 6.77 12.17 -14.01
C ASP A 216 6.73 10.66 -14.26
N LEU A 217 6.09 9.90 -13.37
CA LEU A 217 5.86 8.47 -13.53
C LEU A 217 4.45 8.19 -14.04
N ASP A 218 4.35 7.31 -15.03
CA ASP A 218 3.10 6.71 -15.48
C ASP A 218 2.95 5.33 -14.84
N ALA A 219 1.73 4.92 -14.50
CA ALA A 219 1.38 3.58 -14.03
C ALA A 219 0.23 2.99 -14.85
N SER A 220 0.07 1.67 -14.81
CA SER A 220 -1.04 0.96 -15.42
C SER A 220 -2.25 0.97 -14.49
N ILE A 221 -3.44 1.18 -15.04
CA ILE A 221 -4.71 0.98 -14.35
C ILE A 221 -5.30 -0.34 -14.82
N LEU A 222 -5.56 -1.26 -13.90
CA LEU A 222 -6.06 -2.58 -14.20
C LEU A 222 -7.38 -2.82 -13.49
N ARG A 223 -8.34 -3.44 -14.19
CA ARG A 223 -9.50 -4.06 -13.55
C ARG A 223 -9.15 -5.49 -13.20
N VAL A 224 -9.43 -5.88 -11.97
CA VAL A 224 -9.08 -7.20 -11.44
C VAL A 224 -10.30 -7.90 -10.87
N ARG A 225 -10.20 -9.23 -10.79
CA ARG A 225 -11.03 -10.03 -9.90
C ARG A 225 -10.20 -10.31 -8.65
N HIS A 226 -10.67 -9.85 -7.51
CA HIS A 226 -10.06 -10.18 -6.23
C HIS A 226 -10.32 -11.64 -5.85
N SER A 227 -9.47 -12.17 -4.96
CA SER A 227 -9.73 -13.47 -4.35
C SER A 227 -11.01 -13.44 -3.51
N GLU A 228 -11.67 -14.59 -3.33
CA GLU A 228 -12.91 -14.68 -2.56
C GLU A 228 -12.78 -14.10 -1.15
N SER A 229 -11.62 -14.32 -0.50
CA SER A 229 -11.31 -13.77 0.81
C SER A 229 -11.20 -12.25 0.79
N ALA A 230 -10.48 -11.68 -0.18
CA ALA A 230 -10.33 -10.24 -0.31
C ALA A 230 -11.67 -9.56 -0.64
N THR A 231 -12.49 -10.19 -1.49
CA THR A 231 -13.84 -9.71 -1.78
C THR A 231 -14.73 -9.72 -0.54
N SER A 232 -14.77 -10.83 0.22
CA SER A 232 -15.57 -10.92 1.46
C SER A 232 -15.13 -9.90 2.50
N HIS A 233 -13.82 -9.65 2.61
CA HIS A 233 -13.25 -8.64 3.50
C HIS A 233 -13.69 -7.23 3.10
N MET A 234 -13.45 -6.86 1.84
CA MET A 234 -13.86 -5.55 1.33
C MET A 234 -15.38 -5.35 1.41
N GLU A 235 -16.20 -6.39 1.25
CA GLU A 235 -17.64 -6.29 1.44
C GLU A 235 -18.01 -5.88 2.86
N SER A 236 -17.35 -6.53 3.83
CA SER A 236 -17.56 -6.26 5.25
C SER A 236 -17.05 -4.87 5.63
N LEU A 237 -15.98 -4.38 5.00
CA LEU A 237 -15.33 -3.12 5.32
C LEU A 237 -16.00 -1.90 4.64
N TYR A 238 -16.20 -1.94 3.34
CA TYR A 238 -16.61 -0.76 2.54
C TYR A 238 -18.13 -0.56 2.44
N PHE A 239 -18.92 -1.52 2.91
CA PHE A 239 -20.39 -1.46 2.86
C PHE A 239 -21.03 -1.72 4.22
N ILE A 240 -20.31 -1.45 5.32
CA ILE A 240 -20.86 -1.54 6.68
C ILE A 240 -22.21 -0.81 6.71
N THR A 241 -23.28 -1.59 6.88
CA THR A 241 -24.59 -1.07 7.20
C THR A 241 -24.65 -0.87 8.71
N GLY A 242 -24.66 0.39 9.14
CA GLY A 242 -25.01 0.73 10.53
C GLY A 242 -26.42 0.29 10.92
#